data_AF-A0A914UQS1-F1
#
_entry.id   AF-A0A914UQS1-F1
#
_cell.length_a   1.000
_cell.length_b   1.000
_cell.length_c   1.000
_cell.angle_alpha   90.00
_cell.angle_beta   90.00
_cell.angle_gamma   90.00
#
_symmetry.space_group_name_H-M   'P 1'
#
loop_
_entity.id
_entity.type
_entity.pdbx_description
1 polymer ?
#
loop_
_entity_poly.entity_id
_entity_poly.type
_entity_poly.pdbx_seq_one_letter_code
_entity_poly.pdbx_strand_id
1 'polypeptide(L)'
;MAAKDNLSAVLRKVNDIQMEQREIPQPTDTEVLLAVHSVGICGSDVHYWTHGAIGDFVVKMPMVLGHETSGTVVAVGSKVTSLKPGDRVAVEPGVPCRMCDYCKGARYNLCLEMKFHATPPYHGSLTRYFAHPADFCYKLPDHVSYEEGALLEPLSVGVHACRRAGVTIGHTVLICGAGPIGLVNLLTAKAMGASKVCITDIDASRLERAKQLGADWTVQVNTIVKETSAQFADRIIVAIGGHADVTIECSGAESSIQSAIYATKSGGMLVLVGLGSANVNIPIVNAAVREVDIRGIFRYANCYPLALSMVASGKVDVKPLITHRFTLEQTLEAFETARTGKDNAIKWVKYPLRNDGGYIFHLDKSSKNGERRYWICMDKYSAKCKTSLNRFSVYVKNDITDKVEALRAKETMKRRAVETLETTSELMYASPRDHNKEIGRRLTAGCATFNKAYFTAPRIQIRLKRRVFHQCILPAMLYSCETWTLTKATEERLATTQRQMERGNFNVRLRN
;
A
#
# COMPACT_ATOMS: atom_id res chain seq x y z
N MET A 1 16.76 -9.26 7.37
CA MET A 1 17.55 -10.11 6.45
C MET A 1 17.83 -9.27 5.21
N ALA A 2 19.04 -9.31 4.64
CA ALA A 2 19.31 -8.63 3.38
C ALA A 2 18.36 -9.17 2.29
N ALA A 3 17.82 -8.27 1.48
CA ALA A 3 16.98 -8.61 0.35
C ALA A 3 17.73 -9.49 -0.64
N LYS A 4 17.14 -10.62 -1.06
CA LYS A 4 17.83 -11.60 -1.90
C LYS A 4 17.69 -11.34 -3.40
N ASP A 5 16.73 -10.50 -3.80
CA ASP A 5 16.35 -10.29 -5.20
C ASP A 5 15.56 -8.98 -5.38
N ASN A 6 15.49 -8.47 -6.62
CA ASN A 6 14.79 -7.23 -6.96
C ASN A 6 13.86 -7.41 -8.17
N LEU A 7 12.87 -8.29 -8.00
CA LEU A 7 11.87 -8.55 -9.02
C LEU A 7 11.14 -7.26 -9.42
N SER A 8 11.03 -7.00 -10.71
CA SER A 8 10.52 -5.75 -11.28
C SER A 8 9.58 -6.03 -12.45
N ALA A 9 8.51 -5.24 -12.59
CA ALA A 9 7.61 -5.30 -13.74
C ALA A 9 8.11 -4.36 -14.85
N VAL A 10 8.68 -4.94 -15.90
CA VAL A 10 9.35 -4.23 -16.99
C VAL A 10 8.47 -4.26 -18.23
N LEU A 11 8.08 -3.09 -18.73
CA LEU A 11 7.53 -2.92 -20.06
C LEU A 11 8.67 -3.06 -21.07
N ARG A 12 8.74 -4.19 -21.79
CA ARG A 12 9.76 -4.45 -22.81
C ARG A 12 9.44 -3.74 -24.12
N LYS A 13 8.17 -3.79 -24.51
CA LYS A 13 7.56 -3.16 -25.68
C LYS A 13 6.05 -3.09 -25.45
N VAL A 14 5.33 -2.47 -26.39
CA VAL A 14 3.86 -2.41 -26.36
C VAL A 14 3.27 -3.81 -26.16
N ASN A 15 2.31 -3.91 -25.25
CA ASN A 15 1.60 -5.11 -24.81
C ASN A 15 2.48 -6.20 -24.15
N ASP A 16 3.72 -5.89 -23.75
CA ASP A 16 4.67 -6.87 -23.22
C ASP A 16 5.27 -6.42 -21.88
N ILE A 17 4.61 -6.80 -20.78
CA ILE A 17 5.12 -6.63 -19.41
C ILE A 17 5.72 -7.96 -18.95
N GLN A 18 7.00 -7.92 -18.57
CA GLN A 18 7.74 -9.07 -18.08
C GLN A 18 8.17 -8.85 -16.62
N MET A 19 8.16 -9.94 -15.86
CA MET A 19 8.68 -9.95 -14.48
C MET A 19 10.15 -10.34 -14.51
N GLU A 20 11.02 -9.39 -14.15
CA GLU A 20 12.47 -9.53 -14.33
C GLU A 20 13.24 -9.21 -13.07
N GLN A 21 14.34 -9.92 -12.85
CA GLN A 21 15.28 -9.55 -11.79
C GLN A 21 16.10 -8.34 -12.21
N ARG A 22 16.21 -7.37 -11.30
CA ARG A 22 17.10 -6.22 -11.43
C ARG A 22 18.12 -6.24 -10.30
N GLU A 23 19.14 -5.40 -10.41
CA GLU A 23 20.05 -5.14 -9.31
C GLU A 23 19.34 -4.34 -8.22
N ILE A 24 19.73 -4.57 -6.95
CA ILE A 24 19.29 -3.72 -5.85
C ILE A 24 20.20 -2.47 -5.87
N PRO A 25 19.66 -1.27 -6.10
CA PRO A 25 20.50 -0.08 -6.19
C PRO A 25 21.11 0.26 -4.83
N GLN A 26 22.31 0.84 -4.85
CA GLN A 26 22.89 1.47 -3.68
C GLN A 26 22.46 2.94 -3.65
N PRO A 27 21.92 3.46 -2.53
CA PRO A 27 21.54 4.86 -2.45
C PRO A 27 22.80 5.74 -2.48
N THR A 28 22.75 6.86 -3.19
CA THR A 28 23.77 7.91 -3.09
C THR A 28 23.73 8.60 -1.72
N ASP A 29 24.67 9.51 -1.45
CA ASP A 29 24.77 10.24 -0.17
C ASP A 29 23.47 10.92 0.29
N THR A 30 22.59 11.31 -0.64
CA THR A 30 21.34 12.05 -0.36
C THR A 30 20.07 11.23 -0.59
N GLU A 31 20.22 9.95 -0.93
CA GLU A 31 19.10 9.07 -1.24
C GLU A 31 18.81 8.09 -0.10
N VAL A 32 17.62 7.52 -0.15
CA VAL A 32 17.22 6.38 0.67
C VAL A 32 16.96 5.18 -0.23
N LEU A 33 17.36 4.00 0.22
CA LEU A 33 16.92 2.74 -0.39
C LEU A 33 15.60 2.35 0.26
N LEU A 34 14.58 2.12 -0.57
CA LEU A 34 13.25 1.75 -0.13
C LEU A 34 12.98 0.28 -0.43
N ALA A 35 12.49 -0.46 0.56
CA ALA A 35 11.72 -1.67 0.33
C ALA A 35 10.29 -1.26 0.00
N VAL A 36 9.89 -1.44 -1.25
CA VAL A 36 8.58 -1.04 -1.74
C VAL A 36 7.51 -1.88 -1.04
N HIS A 37 6.45 -1.22 -0.54
CA HIS A 37 5.34 -1.90 0.11
C HIS A 37 4.06 -1.80 -0.70
N SER A 38 3.77 -0.64 -1.29
CA SER A 38 2.52 -0.37 -1.99
C SER A 38 2.78 0.47 -3.22
N VAL A 39 2.28 0.01 -4.37
CA VAL A 39 2.29 0.79 -5.62
C VAL A 39 0.88 0.79 -6.21
N GLY A 40 0.34 1.97 -6.48
CA GLY A 40 -0.85 2.17 -7.27
C GLY A 40 -0.58 2.09 -8.77
N ILE A 41 -1.55 1.57 -9.51
CA ILE A 41 -1.53 1.55 -10.97
C ILE A 41 -2.43 2.67 -11.47
N CYS A 42 -1.89 3.50 -12.36
CA CYS A 42 -2.59 4.62 -12.97
C CYS A 42 -2.97 4.29 -14.42
N GLY A 43 -3.93 5.05 -14.97
CA GLY A 43 -4.28 4.98 -16.40
C GLY A 43 -3.08 5.27 -17.31
N SER A 44 -2.11 6.08 -16.85
CA SER A 44 -0.86 6.33 -17.58
C SER A 44 0.01 5.09 -17.72
N ASP A 45 0.11 4.25 -16.69
CA ASP A 45 0.86 2.97 -16.79
C ASP A 45 0.21 2.05 -17.82
N VAL A 46 -1.13 1.96 -17.82
CA VAL A 46 -1.91 1.19 -18.81
C VAL A 46 -1.73 1.78 -20.21
N HIS A 47 -1.70 3.11 -20.34
CA HIS A 47 -1.50 3.79 -21.63
C HIS A 47 -0.10 3.52 -22.20
N TYR A 48 0.96 3.57 -21.37
CA TYR A 48 2.30 3.16 -21.82
C TYR A 48 2.34 1.69 -22.22
N TRP A 49 1.69 0.81 -21.46
CA TRP A 49 1.63 -0.61 -21.80
C TRP A 49 0.96 -0.85 -23.14
N THR A 50 -0.17 -0.19 -23.42
CA THR A 50 -1.01 -0.45 -24.60
C THR A 50 -0.64 0.36 -25.84
N HIS A 51 -0.06 1.55 -25.68
CA HIS A 51 0.24 2.47 -26.78
C HIS A 51 1.73 2.83 -26.88
N GLY A 52 2.53 2.55 -25.86
CA GLY A 52 3.98 2.81 -25.86
C GLY A 52 4.37 4.28 -25.73
N ALA A 53 3.41 5.21 -25.63
CA ALA A 53 3.66 6.63 -25.50
C ALA A 53 2.52 7.37 -24.81
N ILE A 54 2.81 8.53 -24.22
CA ILE A 54 1.83 9.55 -23.80
C ILE A 54 2.34 10.90 -24.30
N GLY A 55 1.67 11.50 -25.27
CA GLY A 55 2.21 12.69 -25.97
C GLY A 55 3.62 12.40 -26.51
N ASP A 56 4.55 13.31 -26.23
CA ASP A 56 5.95 13.21 -26.69
C ASP A 56 6.80 12.22 -25.86
N PHE A 57 6.26 11.65 -24.78
CA PHE A 57 6.97 10.68 -23.94
C PHE A 57 6.83 9.28 -24.54
N VAL A 58 7.80 8.88 -25.36
CA VAL A 58 7.81 7.58 -26.06
C VAL A 58 8.72 6.58 -25.37
N VAL A 59 8.22 5.36 -25.10
CA VAL A 59 9.00 4.24 -24.57
C VAL A 59 9.94 3.73 -25.67
N LYS A 60 11.21 4.16 -25.63
CA LYS A 60 12.24 3.74 -26.60
C LYS A 60 13.10 2.56 -26.11
N MET A 61 13.04 2.24 -24.83
CA MET A 61 13.82 1.18 -24.18
C MET A 61 12.99 0.53 -23.07
N PRO A 62 13.31 -0.72 -22.67
CA PRO A 62 12.62 -1.40 -21.58
C PRO A 62 12.57 -0.58 -20.30
N MET A 63 11.39 -0.42 -19.70
CA MET A 63 11.16 0.49 -18.58
C MET A 63 10.34 -0.17 -17.47
N VAL A 64 10.76 -0.03 -16.21
CA VAL A 64 9.93 -0.42 -15.07
C VAL A 64 8.72 0.54 -14.97
N LEU A 65 7.52 0.02 -14.74
CA LEU A 65 6.30 0.84 -14.61
C LEU A 65 6.02 1.27 -13.15
N GLY A 66 4.96 2.07 -12.93
CA GLY A 66 4.46 2.50 -11.63
C GLY A 66 5.15 3.73 -11.03
N HIS A 67 4.36 4.54 -10.33
CA HIS A 67 4.83 5.81 -9.76
C HIS A 67 4.08 6.24 -8.47
N GLU A 68 3.05 5.50 -8.06
CA GLU A 68 2.18 5.89 -6.94
C GLU A 68 2.53 5.09 -5.69
N THR A 69 3.57 5.51 -4.95
CA THR A 69 4.34 4.54 -4.14
C THR A 69 4.48 4.89 -2.67
N SER A 70 4.50 3.85 -1.83
CA SER A 70 4.99 3.90 -0.46
C SER A 70 5.84 2.66 -0.12
N GLY A 71 6.68 2.81 0.89
CA GLY A 71 7.63 1.76 1.28
C GLY A 71 8.33 2.04 2.60
N THR A 72 9.20 1.11 3.00
CA THR A 72 10.04 1.22 4.20
C THR A 72 11.45 1.63 3.80
N VAL A 73 12.03 2.60 4.48
CA VAL A 73 13.46 2.89 4.35
C VAL A 73 14.26 1.70 4.90
N VAL A 74 15.18 1.15 4.11
CA VAL A 74 16.05 0.04 4.54
C VAL A 74 17.53 0.43 4.62
N ALA A 75 17.94 1.44 3.88
CA ALA A 75 19.26 2.06 3.99
C ALA A 75 19.16 3.55 3.63
N VAL A 76 20.13 4.34 4.09
CA VAL A 76 20.19 5.78 3.86
C VAL A 76 21.59 6.18 3.43
N GLY A 77 21.70 7.18 2.57
CA GLY A 77 22.94 7.83 2.22
C GLY A 77 23.57 8.56 3.39
N SER A 78 24.88 8.79 3.31
CA SER A 78 25.70 9.37 4.38
C SER A 78 25.27 10.77 4.85
N LYS A 79 24.59 11.55 3.99
CA LYS A 79 24.13 12.92 4.26
C LYS A 79 22.64 12.99 4.61
N VAL A 80 21.93 11.86 4.62
CA VAL A 80 20.50 11.83 4.97
C VAL A 80 20.35 11.90 6.50
N THR A 81 19.68 12.94 6.98
CA THR A 81 19.39 13.15 8.41
C THR A 81 17.89 13.15 8.73
N SER A 82 17.04 13.33 7.71
CA SER A 82 15.58 13.43 7.85
C SER A 82 14.88 12.08 8.00
N LEU A 83 15.51 10.99 7.56
CA LEU A 83 14.96 9.63 7.52
C LEU A 83 15.98 8.63 8.04
N LYS A 84 15.51 7.49 8.56
CA LYS A 84 16.35 6.37 8.99
C LYS A 84 15.73 5.01 8.60
N PRO A 85 16.51 3.93 8.58
CA PRO A 85 15.97 2.59 8.38
C PRO A 85 14.81 2.27 9.33
N GLY A 86 13.76 1.67 8.79
CA GLY A 86 12.50 1.37 9.47
C GLY A 86 11.43 2.46 9.34
N ASP A 87 11.77 3.68 8.91
CA ASP A 87 10.76 4.71 8.66
C ASP A 87 9.88 4.32 7.46
N ARG A 88 8.57 4.52 7.62
CA ARG A 88 7.55 4.30 6.60
C ARG A 88 7.39 5.59 5.81
N VAL A 89 7.44 5.55 4.48
CA VAL A 89 7.38 6.76 3.65
C VAL A 89 6.41 6.62 2.48
N ALA A 90 5.76 7.72 2.12
CA ALA A 90 5.21 7.93 0.78
C ALA A 90 6.27 8.58 -0.11
N VAL A 91 6.22 8.30 -1.41
CA VAL A 91 7.23 8.73 -2.37
C VAL A 91 6.61 9.66 -3.38
N GLU A 92 7.19 10.86 -3.52
CA GLU A 92 6.88 11.77 -4.61
C GLU A 92 7.75 11.43 -5.83
N PRO A 93 7.16 10.95 -6.93
CA PRO A 93 7.91 10.31 -8.03
C PRO A 93 8.72 11.27 -8.90
N GLY A 94 8.46 12.58 -8.82
CA GLY A 94 9.09 13.58 -9.69
C GLY A 94 10.27 14.28 -9.02
N VAL A 95 11.49 13.98 -9.46
CA VAL A 95 12.71 14.62 -8.99
C VAL A 95 13.17 15.68 -10.00
N PRO A 96 13.15 16.98 -9.63
CA PRO A 96 13.60 18.05 -10.50
C PRO A 96 15.12 18.28 -10.38
N CYS A 97 15.69 19.16 -11.21
CA CYS A 97 17.10 19.58 -11.11
C CYS A 97 17.40 20.49 -9.91
N ARG A 98 16.37 21.05 -9.26
CA ARG A 98 16.44 21.95 -8.09
C ARG A 98 17.05 23.34 -8.36
N MET A 99 17.56 23.63 -9.55
CA MET A 99 18.33 24.85 -9.82
C MET A 99 17.79 25.77 -10.93
N CYS A 100 16.92 25.28 -11.82
CA CYS A 100 16.34 26.10 -12.87
C CYS A 100 15.27 27.05 -12.35
N ASP A 101 14.83 27.99 -13.18
CA ASP A 101 13.84 29.02 -12.81
C ASP A 101 12.50 28.43 -12.37
N TYR A 102 12.06 27.33 -12.98
CA TYR A 102 10.87 26.60 -12.53
C TYR A 102 11.04 26.07 -11.10
N CYS A 103 12.21 25.55 -10.75
CA CYS A 103 12.47 25.02 -9.40
C CYS A 103 12.53 26.16 -8.38
N LYS A 104 13.28 27.22 -8.69
CA LYS A 104 13.43 28.39 -7.81
C LYS A 104 12.12 29.17 -7.65
N GLY A 105 11.28 29.17 -8.69
CA GLY A 105 9.92 29.73 -8.67
C GLY A 105 8.85 28.81 -8.08
N ALA A 106 9.24 27.74 -7.36
CA ALA A 106 8.34 26.78 -6.71
C ALA A 106 7.36 26.03 -7.66
N ARG A 107 7.68 25.98 -8.95
CA ARG A 107 6.96 25.23 -10.00
C ARG A 107 7.82 24.09 -10.54
N TYR A 108 8.48 23.36 -9.64
CA TYR A 108 9.44 22.32 -10.03
C TYR A 108 8.83 21.19 -10.87
N ASN A 109 7.50 21.03 -10.85
CA ASN A 109 6.78 20.12 -11.74
C ASN A 109 6.96 20.41 -13.24
N LEU A 110 7.38 21.64 -13.58
CA LEU A 110 7.69 22.08 -14.93
C LEU A 110 9.19 22.05 -15.26
N CYS A 111 10.02 21.48 -14.38
CA CYS A 111 11.45 21.35 -14.63
C CYS A 111 11.69 20.55 -15.93
N LEU A 112 12.49 21.10 -16.85
CA LEU A 112 12.82 20.45 -18.13
C LEU A 112 13.71 19.21 -17.96
N GLU A 113 14.44 19.13 -16.84
CA GLU A 113 15.27 17.97 -16.46
C GLU A 113 14.56 17.05 -15.46
N MET A 114 13.23 17.12 -15.40
CA MET A 114 12.42 16.28 -14.52
C MET A 114 12.67 14.80 -14.75
N LYS A 115 13.05 14.09 -13.69
CA LYS A 115 13.10 12.63 -13.65
C LYS A 115 11.87 12.12 -12.92
N PHE A 116 10.93 11.53 -13.66
CA PHE A 116 9.64 11.10 -13.11
C PHE A 116 9.47 9.59 -13.30
N HIS A 117 9.18 8.88 -12.21
CA HIS A 117 8.96 7.44 -12.26
C HIS A 117 7.94 7.02 -13.33
N ALA A 118 8.27 5.98 -14.09
CA ALA A 118 7.45 5.45 -15.18
C ALA A 118 7.09 6.47 -16.27
N THR A 119 7.85 7.56 -16.42
CA THR A 119 7.84 8.40 -17.61
C THR A 119 9.16 8.19 -18.35
N PRO A 120 9.14 7.72 -19.61
CA PRO A 120 10.35 7.45 -20.37
C PRO A 120 11.32 8.63 -20.40
N PRO A 121 12.64 8.40 -20.23
CA PRO A 121 13.32 7.10 -20.14
C PRO A 121 13.46 6.54 -18.70
N TYR A 122 12.80 7.14 -17.70
CA TYR A 122 13.06 6.85 -16.29
C TYR A 122 12.24 5.66 -15.78
N HIS A 123 12.93 4.74 -15.09
CA HIS A 123 12.29 3.60 -14.45
C HIS A 123 11.31 4.03 -13.35
N GLY A 124 10.22 3.27 -13.24
CA GLY A 124 9.22 3.38 -12.20
C GLY A 124 9.51 2.50 -10.98
N SER A 125 8.48 2.32 -10.17
CA SER A 125 8.55 1.77 -8.82
C SER A 125 7.84 0.44 -8.62
N LEU A 126 7.30 -0.21 -9.67
CA LEU A 126 6.79 -1.59 -9.62
C LEU A 126 7.93 -2.60 -9.52
N THR A 127 8.67 -2.53 -8.42
CA THR A 127 9.85 -3.32 -8.09
C THR A 127 9.87 -3.63 -6.58
N ARG A 128 10.80 -4.47 -6.10
CA ARG A 128 10.95 -4.73 -4.66
C ARG A 128 11.76 -3.63 -3.97
N TYR A 129 12.75 -3.07 -4.65
CA TYR A 129 13.66 -2.06 -4.13
C TYR A 129 14.01 -0.99 -5.17
N PHE A 130 14.01 0.27 -4.76
CA PHE A 130 14.61 1.37 -5.52
C PHE A 130 15.21 2.41 -4.57
N ALA A 131 16.18 3.18 -5.09
CA ALA A 131 16.74 4.34 -4.39
C ALA A 131 16.02 5.61 -4.85
N HIS A 132 15.77 6.55 -3.93
CA HIS A 132 15.12 7.82 -4.23
C HIS A 132 15.62 8.94 -3.33
N PRO A 133 15.65 10.21 -3.78
CA PRO A 133 16.10 11.32 -2.96
C PRO A 133 15.28 11.46 -1.67
N ALA A 134 15.97 11.63 -0.54
CA ALA A 134 15.34 11.68 0.78
C ALA A 134 14.36 12.85 0.94
N ASP A 135 14.59 13.95 0.23
CA ASP A 135 13.73 15.15 0.21
C ASP A 135 12.39 14.94 -0.52
N PHE A 136 12.24 13.86 -1.29
CA PHE A 136 11.00 13.45 -1.96
C PHE A 136 10.37 12.20 -1.32
N CYS A 137 10.82 11.83 -0.12
CA CYS A 137 10.29 10.72 0.67
C CYS A 137 9.67 11.26 1.97
N TYR A 138 8.34 11.20 2.07
CA TYR A 138 7.58 11.81 3.16
C TYR A 138 7.23 10.76 4.20
N LYS A 139 7.74 10.93 5.43
CA LYS A 139 7.47 10.01 6.54
C LYS A 139 5.97 9.95 6.87
N LEU A 140 5.44 8.74 6.90
CA LEU A 140 4.05 8.46 7.27
C LEU A 140 3.93 8.38 8.80
N PRO A 141 2.91 9.02 9.39
CA PRO A 141 2.50 8.76 10.77
C PRO A 141 2.07 7.30 10.96
N ASP A 142 2.18 6.80 12.19
CA ASP A 142 1.90 5.39 12.52
C ASP A 142 0.50 4.94 12.09
N HIS A 143 -0.50 5.82 12.19
CA HIS A 143 -1.90 5.53 11.85
C HIS A 143 -2.24 5.67 10.37
N VAL A 144 -1.33 6.18 9.53
CA VAL A 144 -1.52 6.25 8.08
C VAL A 144 -0.90 5.00 7.46
N SER A 145 -1.68 4.17 6.76
CA SER A 145 -1.22 2.93 6.14
C SER A 145 -0.33 3.16 4.92
N TYR A 146 0.36 2.11 4.45
CA TYR A 146 1.12 2.17 3.21
C TYR A 146 0.23 2.42 1.99
N GLU A 147 -0.96 1.83 1.98
CA GLU A 147 -1.91 2.00 0.89
C GLU A 147 -2.38 3.46 0.78
N GLU A 148 -2.67 4.09 1.93
CA GLU A 148 -2.91 5.53 2.00
C GLU A 148 -1.69 6.34 1.55
N GLY A 149 -0.47 5.92 1.91
CA GLY A 149 0.77 6.55 1.46
C GLY A 149 0.95 6.50 -0.06
N ALA A 150 0.63 5.37 -0.71
CA ALA A 150 0.66 5.22 -2.16
C ALA A 150 -0.40 6.11 -2.84
N LEU A 151 -1.56 6.28 -2.19
CA LEU A 151 -2.65 7.15 -2.63
C LEU A 151 -2.37 8.65 -2.48
N LEU A 152 -1.27 9.05 -1.85
CA LEU A 152 -0.88 10.46 -1.80
C LEU A 152 -0.46 11.00 -3.17
N GLU A 153 0.00 10.15 -4.09
CA GLU A 153 0.32 10.52 -5.46
C GLU A 153 -0.94 11.05 -6.18
N PRO A 154 -2.03 10.26 -6.35
CA PRO A 154 -3.22 10.75 -7.04
C PRO A 154 -3.92 11.83 -6.22
N LEU A 155 -3.90 11.76 -4.89
CA LEU A 155 -4.47 12.83 -4.07
C LEU A 155 -3.74 14.16 -4.28
N SER A 156 -2.42 14.14 -4.51
CA SER A 156 -1.64 15.34 -4.83
C SER A 156 -2.03 15.96 -6.16
N VAL A 157 -2.50 15.16 -7.14
CA VAL A 157 -3.13 15.66 -8.37
C VAL A 157 -4.40 16.44 -8.03
N GLY A 158 -5.26 15.89 -7.17
CA GLY A 158 -6.47 16.57 -6.68
C GLY A 158 -6.15 17.89 -5.96
N VAL A 159 -5.17 17.88 -5.05
CA VAL A 159 -4.68 19.09 -4.36
C VAL A 159 -4.18 20.14 -5.34
N HIS A 160 -3.40 19.74 -6.33
CA HIS A 160 -2.87 20.68 -7.31
C HIS A 160 -3.96 21.26 -8.20
N ALA A 161 -4.88 20.43 -8.69
CA ALA A 161 -6.03 20.85 -9.49
C ALA A 161 -6.91 21.84 -8.71
N CYS A 162 -7.31 21.52 -7.49
CA CYS A 162 -8.13 22.40 -6.65
C CYS A 162 -7.42 23.73 -6.35
N ARG A 163 -6.10 23.72 -6.08
CA ARG A 163 -5.29 24.95 -5.93
C ARG A 163 -5.22 25.78 -7.21
N ARG A 164 -4.94 25.15 -8.36
CA ARG A 164 -4.89 25.82 -9.67
C ARG A 164 -6.23 26.43 -10.04
N ALA A 165 -7.31 25.78 -9.61
CA ALA A 165 -8.67 26.19 -9.85
C ALA A 165 -9.18 27.27 -8.88
N GLY A 166 -8.46 27.52 -7.78
CA GLY A 166 -8.90 28.45 -6.73
C GLY A 166 -10.11 27.94 -5.94
N VAL A 167 -10.27 26.63 -5.77
CA VAL A 167 -11.34 26.07 -4.91
C VAL A 167 -11.20 26.64 -3.49
N THR A 168 -12.29 27.20 -2.96
CA THR A 168 -12.33 27.78 -1.62
C THR A 168 -13.71 27.59 -0.99
N ILE A 169 -13.86 28.05 0.25
CA ILE A 169 -15.09 27.98 1.03
C ILE A 169 -16.27 28.56 0.25
N GLY A 170 -17.36 27.81 0.18
CA GLY A 170 -18.59 28.26 -0.43
C GLY A 170 -18.71 27.93 -1.93
N HIS A 171 -17.62 27.60 -2.61
CA HIS A 171 -17.66 27.26 -4.04
C HIS A 171 -18.55 26.04 -4.33
N THR A 172 -19.26 26.13 -5.45
CA THR A 172 -19.87 25.03 -6.17
C THR A 172 -18.88 24.53 -7.22
N VAL A 173 -18.48 23.26 -7.11
CA VAL A 173 -17.48 22.64 -7.99
C VAL A 173 -18.14 21.60 -8.90
N LEU A 174 -17.90 21.69 -10.20
CA LEU A 174 -18.22 20.65 -11.17
C LEU A 174 -16.97 19.79 -11.44
N ILE A 175 -17.10 18.48 -11.42
CA ILE A 175 -16.03 17.54 -11.78
C ILE A 175 -16.53 16.70 -12.95
N CYS A 176 -15.80 16.72 -14.06
CA CYS A 176 -16.17 15.92 -15.23
C CYS A 176 -15.34 14.63 -15.29
N GLY A 177 -16.00 13.50 -15.05
CA GLY A 177 -15.39 12.17 -14.92
C GLY A 177 -15.32 11.72 -13.47
N ALA A 178 -15.86 10.54 -13.17
CA ALA A 178 -15.85 9.86 -11.87
C ALA A 178 -14.85 8.68 -11.84
N GLY A 179 -13.83 8.71 -12.69
CA GLY A 179 -12.64 7.88 -12.53
C GLY A 179 -11.81 8.26 -11.28
N PRO A 180 -10.69 7.56 -11.01
CA PRO A 180 -9.91 7.78 -9.79
C PRO A 180 -9.47 9.23 -9.59
N ILE A 181 -9.10 9.93 -10.67
CA ILE A 181 -8.71 11.34 -10.66
C ILE A 181 -9.90 12.26 -10.32
N GLY A 182 -11.10 11.96 -10.83
CA GLY A 182 -12.31 12.69 -10.46
C GLY A 182 -12.65 12.52 -8.99
N LEU A 183 -12.55 11.28 -8.48
CA LEU A 183 -12.86 10.97 -7.08
C LEU A 183 -11.87 11.63 -6.10
N VAL A 184 -10.57 11.68 -6.40
CA VAL A 184 -9.62 12.44 -5.53
C VAL A 184 -9.86 13.95 -5.61
N ASN A 185 -10.31 14.49 -6.75
CA ASN A 185 -10.74 15.88 -6.85
C ASN A 185 -12.00 16.17 -6.03
N LEU A 186 -12.97 15.24 -6.03
CA LEU A 186 -14.17 15.34 -5.19
C LEU A 186 -13.77 15.42 -3.70
N LEU A 187 -12.97 14.47 -3.24
CA LEU A 187 -12.51 14.42 -1.85
C LEU A 187 -11.72 15.68 -1.47
N THR A 188 -10.83 16.13 -2.36
CA THR A 188 -10.03 17.34 -2.13
C THR A 188 -10.90 18.59 -2.09
N ALA A 189 -11.83 18.75 -3.03
CA ALA A 189 -12.70 19.92 -3.10
C ALA A 189 -13.55 20.06 -1.84
N LYS A 190 -14.16 18.96 -1.37
CA LYS A 190 -14.90 18.96 -0.09
C LYS A 190 -13.99 19.31 1.09
N ALA A 191 -12.79 18.74 1.16
CA ALA A 191 -11.82 19.04 2.22
C ALA A 191 -11.30 20.50 2.19
N MET A 192 -11.36 21.17 1.04
CA MET A 192 -11.01 22.58 0.85
C MET A 192 -12.19 23.55 1.06
N GLY A 193 -13.37 23.03 1.43
CA GLY A 193 -14.52 23.85 1.81
C GLY A 193 -15.53 24.13 0.70
N ALA A 194 -15.44 23.43 -0.44
CA ALA A 194 -16.50 23.48 -1.44
C ALA A 194 -17.85 23.14 -0.78
N SER A 195 -18.83 24.02 -0.93
CA SER A 195 -20.17 23.83 -0.34
C SER A 195 -20.90 22.69 -1.04
N LYS A 196 -20.70 22.61 -2.36
CA LYS A 196 -21.44 21.78 -3.30
C LYS A 196 -20.46 21.19 -4.31
N VAL A 197 -20.54 19.89 -4.56
CA VAL A 197 -19.78 19.22 -5.61
C VAL A 197 -20.72 18.37 -6.47
N CYS A 198 -20.74 18.68 -7.76
CA CYS A 198 -21.41 17.88 -8.78
C CYS A 198 -20.37 17.09 -9.56
N ILE A 199 -20.63 15.82 -9.86
CA ILE A 199 -19.75 14.99 -10.68
C ILE A 199 -20.51 14.33 -11.84
N THR A 200 -19.88 14.29 -13.01
CA THR A 200 -20.45 13.64 -14.20
C THR A 200 -19.62 12.44 -14.62
N ASP A 201 -20.26 11.45 -15.23
CA ASP A 201 -19.60 10.28 -15.85
C ASP A 201 -20.60 9.60 -16.79
N ILE A 202 -20.08 8.78 -17.71
CA ILE A 202 -20.91 7.89 -18.54
C ILE A 202 -21.37 6.65 -17.74
N ASP A 203 -20.58 6.24 -16.75
CA ASP A 203 -20.78 5.03 -15.96
C ASP A 203 -21.55 5.33 -14.65
N ALA A 204 -22.78 4.84 -14.58
CA ALA A 204 -23.64 4.99 -13.41
C ALA A 204 -23.03 4.38 -12.13
N SER A 205 -22.26 3.30 -12.23
CA SER A 205 -21.65 2.67 -11.05
C SER A 205 -20.59 3.57 -10.40
N ARG A 206 -19.84 4.33 -11.21
CA ARG A 206 -18.86 5.31 -10.74
C ARG A 206 -19.53 6.53 -10.11
N LEU A 207 -20.67 6.94 -10.65
CA LEU A 207 -21.48 8.00 -10.06
C LEU A 207 -22.04 7.60 -8.70
N GLU A 208 -22.58 6.38 -8.56
CA GLU A 208 -23.01 5.86 -7.26
C GLU A 208 -21.85 5.83 -6.26
N ARG A 209 -20.66 5.45 -6.71
CA ARG A 209 -19.47 5.53 -5.87
C ARG A 209 -19.13 6.95 -5.45
N ALA A 210 -19.19 7.92 -6.38
CA ALA A 210 -18.93 9.31 -6.07
C ALA A 210 -19.93 9.87 -5.06
N LYS A 211 -21.20 9.49 -5.16
CA LYS A 211 -22.24 9.84 -4.18
C LYS A 211 -21.92 9.31 -2.78
N GLN A 212 -21.48 8.04 -2.67
CA GLN A 212 -21.02 7.45 -1.41
C GLN A 212 -19.80 8.18 -0.82
N LEU A 213 -18.99 8.82 -1.67
CA LEU A 213 -17.80 9.59 -1.28
C LEU A 213 -18.10 11.08 -1.01
N GLY A 214 -19.37 11.48 -1.05
CA GLY A 214 -19.80 12.83 -0.67
C GLY A 214 -20.03 13.79 -1.83
N ALA A 215 -20.21 13.30 -3.06
CA ALA A 215 -20.76 14.12 -4.14
C ALA A 215 -22.21 14.50 -3.80
N ASP A 216 -22.51 15.79 -3.89
CA ASP A 216 -23.84 16.33 -3.59
C ASP A 216 -24.81 16.08 -4.78
N TRP A 217 -24.28 16.11 -6.01
CA TRP A 217 -25.00 15.72 -7.23
C TRP A 217 -24.18 14.81 -8.12
N THR A 218 -24.88 13.93 -8.81
CA THR A 218 -24.34 13.12 -9.90
C THR A 218 -25.18 13.33 -11.15
N VAL A 219 -24.53 13.54 -12.30
CA VAL A 219 -25.23 13.71 -13.59
C VAL A 219 -24.65 12.73 -14.60
N GLN A 220 -25.46 11.77 -15.03
CA GLN A 220 -25.02 10.80 -16.02
C GLN A 220 -25.00 11.41 -17.43
N VAL A 221 -23.87 11.23 -18.11
CA VAL A 221 -23.70 11.50 -19.53
C VAL A 221 -24.36 10.36 -20.30
N ASN A 222 -25.34 10.67 -21.14
CA ASN A 222 -26.01 9.67 -21.96
C ASN A 222 -25.34 9.60 -23.34
N THR A 223 -24.73 8.47 -23.68
CA THR A 223 -24.03 8.29 -24.96
C THR A 223 -24.94 7.84 -26.10
N ILE A 224 -26.20 7.49 -25.80
CA ILE A 224 -27.20 7.03 -26.78
C ILE A 224 -28.03 8.22 -27.30
N VAL A 225 -28.36 9.15 -26.42
CA VAL A 225 -29.10 10.36 -26.78
C VAL A 225 -28.14 11.35 -27.45
N LYS A 226 -28.49 11.84 -28.64
CA LYS A 226 -27.76 12.90 -29.33
C LYS A 226 -28.03 14.25 -28.67
N GLU A 227 -27.40 14.44 -27.51
CA GLU A 227 -27.37 15.71 -26.80
C GLU A 227 -26.11 16.50 -27.20
N THR A 228 -26.26 17.80 -27.42
CA THR A 228 -25.11 18.70 -27.63
C THR A 228 -24.45 19.05 -26.30
N SER A 229 -23.16 19.41 -26.32
CA SER A 229 -22.43 19.84 -25.11
C SER A 229 -23.08 21.03 -24.38
N ALA A 230 -23.80 21.91 -25.10
CA ALA A 230 -24.55 23.01 -24.50
C ALA A 230 -25.80 22.51 -23.75
N GLN A 231 -26.58 21.62 -24.36
CA GLN A 231 -27.75 21.01 -23.71
C GLN A 231 -27.34 20.19 -22.47
N PHE A 232 -26.23 19.47 -22.54
CA PHE A 232 -25.72 18.73 -21.39
C PHE A 232 -25.28 19.66 -20.26
N ALA A 233 -24.65 20.79 -20.59
CA ALA A 233 -24.35 21.83 -19.62
C ALA A 233 -25.61 22.40 -18.97
N ASP A 234 -26.69 22.64 -19.73
CA ASP A 234 -27.97 23.10 -19.17
C ASP A 234 -28.53 22.10 -18.15
N ARG A 235 -28.46 20.79 -18.43
CA ARG A 235 -28.85 19.75 -17.46
C ARG A 235 -28.01 19.81 -16.18
N ILE A 236 -26.70 20.03 -16.29
CA ILE A 236 -25.82 20.19 -15.14
C ILE A 236 -26.23 21.44 -14.34
N ILE A 237 -26.43 22.57 -15.00
CA ILE A 237 -26.83 23.84 -14.38
C ILE A 237 -28.16 23.69 -13.64
N VAL A 238 -29.15 23.03 -14.27
CA VAL A 238 -30.45 22.74 -13.64
C VAL A 238 -30.29 21.84 -12.42
N ALA A 239 -29.49 20.77 -12.52
CA ALA A 239 -29.27 19.85 -11.41
C ALA A 239 -28.61 20.52 -10.20
N ILE A 240 -27.63 21.40 -10.44
CA ILE A 240 -26.91 22.15 -9.40
C ILE A 240 -27.76 23.30 -8.84
N GLY A 241 -28.67 23.84 -9.66
CA GLY A 241 -29.44 25.07 -9.39
C GLY A 241 -28.69 26.36 -9.78
N GLY A 242 -27.72 26.27 -10.70
CA GLY A 242 -26.88 27.37 -11.14
C GLY A 242 -25.59 26.91 -11.81
N HIS A 243 -24.79 27.86 -12.29
CA HIS A 243 -23.46 27.58 -12.84
C HIS A 243 -22.46 27.19 -11.75
N ALA A 244 -21.46 26.37 -12.10
CA ALA A 244 -20.37 26.04 -11.20
C ALA A 244 -19.36 27.20 -11.11
N ASP A 245 -18.87 27.50 -9.90
CA ASP A 245 -17.79 28.48 -9.70
C ASP A 245 -16.49 28.02 -10.34
N VAL A 246 -16.24 26.71 -10.21
CA VAL A 246 -15.05 26.01 -10.68
C VAL A 246 -15.47 24.72 -11.36
N THR A 247 -14.86 24.41 -12.49
CA THR A 247 -14.96 23.11 -13.13
C THR A 247 -13.60 22.44 -13.23
N ILE A 248 -13.52 21.16 -12.88
CA ILE A 248 -12.32 20.32 -12.98
C ILE A 248 -12.59 19.18 -13.96
N GLU A 249 -12.03 19.30 -15.16
CA GLU A 249 -12.23 18.34 -16.25
C GLU A 249 -11.22 17.19 -16.13
N CYS A 250 -11.71 15.97 -15.85
CA CYS A 250 -10.89 14.79 -15.55
C CYS A 250 -11.02 13.68 -16.61
N SER A 251 -11.77 13.88 -17.70
CA SER A 251 -11.98 12.86 -18.73
C SER A 251 -11.06 13.04 -19.95
N GLY A 252 -10.68 14.27 -20.29
CA GLY A 252 -9.99 14.62 -21.53
C GLY A 252 -10.87 14.58 -22.78
N ALA A 253 -12.16 14.22 -22.66
CA ALA A 253 -13.07 14.14 -23.80
C ALA A 253 -13.45 15.53 -24.32
N GLU A 254 -13.39 15.74 -25.64
CA GLU A 254 -13.74 17.01 -26.27
C GLU A 254 -15.14 17.51 -25.86
N SER A 255 -16.16 16.66 -25.91
CA SER A 255 -17.53 17.02 -25.51
C SER A 255 -17.64 17.39 -24.03
N SER A 256 -16.85 16.76 -23.17
CA SER A 256 -16.76 17.09 -21.74
C SER A 256 -16.15 18.47 -21.53
N ILE A 257 -15.06 18.79 -22.23
CA ILE A 257 -14.41 20.11 -22.18
C ILE A 257 -15.37 21.20 -22.67
N GLN A 258 -16.09 20.96 -23.77
CA GLN A 258 -17.10 21.88 -24.27
C GLN A 258 -18.22 22.12 -23.26
N SER A 259 -18.76 21.05 -22.66
CA SER A 259 -19.82 21.14 -21.64
C SER A 259 -19.34 21.87 -20.40
N ALA A 260 -18.09 21.62 -19.99
CA ALA A 260 -17.44 22.28 -18.87
C ALA A 260 -17.32 23.80 -19.09
N ILE A 261 -17.00 24.25 -20.31
CA ILE A 261 -16.99 25.69 -20.64
C ILE A 261 -18.37 26.29 -20.41
N TYR A 262 -19.43 25.70 -20.98
CA TYR A 262 -20.79 26.22 -20.84
C TYR A 262 -21.31 26.19 -19.39
N ALA A 263 -20.98 25.15 -18.63
CA ALA A 263 -21.45 24.98 -17.25
C ALA A 263 -20.73 25.89 -16.24
N THR A 264 -19.51 26.33 -16.54
CA THR A 264 -18.74 27.22 -15.66
C THR A 264 -19.29 28.63 -15.69
N LYS A 265 -19.43 29.27 -14.52
CA LYS A 265 -19.96 30.64 -14.39
C LYS A 265 -19.07 31.68 -15.09
N SER A 266 -19.63 32.84 -15.43
CA SER A 266 -18.82 33.98 -15.88
C SER A 266 -17.83 34.43 -14.78
N GLY A 267 -16.59 34.73 -15.16
CA GLY A 267 -15.47 34.95 -14.23
C GLY A 267 -15.01 33.70 -13.48
N GLY A 268 -15.51 32.52 -13.88
CA GLY A 268 -15.18 31.24 -13.28
C GLY A 268 -13.90 30.61 -13.84
N MET A 269 -13.62 29.39 -13.39
CA MET A 269 -12.39 28.69 -13.71
C MET A 269 -12.64 27.27 -14.20
N LEU A 270 -12.11 26.94 -15.37
CA LEU A 270 -12.03 25.58 -15.90
C LEU A 270 -10.58 25.08 -15.80
N VAL A 271 -10.37 23.99 -15.08
CA VAL A 271 -9.09 23.30 -15.00
C VAL A 271 -9.11 22.00 -15.80
N LEU A 272 -8.13 21.83 -16.69
CA LEU A 272 -7.96 20.64 -17.52
C LEU A 272 -6.97 19.68 -16.87
N VAL A 273 -7.46 18.51 -16.45
CA VAL A 273 -6.71 17.44 -15.79
C VAL A 273 -6.63 16.19 -16.65
N GLY A 274 -7.75 15.82 -17.28
CA GLY A 274 -7.81 14.69 -18.20
C GLY A 274 -6.97 14.96 -19.45
N LEU A 275 -6.26 13.93 -19.91
CA LEU A 275 -5.52 13.96 -21.17
C LEU A 275 -6.31 13.18 -22.22
N GLY A 276 -6.73 13.87 -23.27
CA GLY A 276 -7.44 13.28 -24.41
C GLY A 276 -6.63 13.43 -25.70
N SER A 277 -7.35 13.66 -26.80
CA SER A 277 -6.75 13.92 -28.12
C SER A 277 -5.82 15.14 -28.10
N ALA A 278 -4.78 15.11 -28.93
CA ALA A 278 -3.82 16.22 -29.04
C ALA A 278 -4.46 17.54 -29.49
N ASN A 279 -5.53 17.47 -30.28
CA ASN A 279 -6.33 18.61 -30.71
C ASN A 279 -7.79 18.36 -30.34
N VAL A 280 -8.47 19.42 -29.89
CA VAL A 280 -9.90 19.43 -29.58
C VAL A 280 -10.53 20.73 -30.07
N ASN A 281 -11.79 20.66 -30.52
CA ASN A 281 -12.60 21.82 -30.84
C ASN A 281 -13.33 22.30 -29.59
N ILE A 282 -13.15 23.57 -29.22
CA ILE A 282 -13.79 24.17 -28.03
C ILE A 282 -14.48 25.49 -28.36
N PRO A 283 -15.61 25.83 -27.69
CA PRO A 283 -16.32 27.10 -27.87
C PRO A 283 -15.56 28.25 -27.20
N ILE A 284 -14.36 28.57 -27.69
CA ILE A 284 -13.44 29.54 -27.08
C ILE A 284 -14.05 30.94 -26.95
N VAL A 285 -14.89 31.35 -27.93
CA VAL A 285 -15.60 32.63 -27.86
C VAL A 285 -16.55 32.68 -26.67
N ASN A 286 -17.25 31.58 -26.35
CA ASN A 286 -18.14 31.53 -25.18
C ASN A 286 -17.37 31.69 -23.87
N ALA A 287 -16.19 31.06 -23.74
CA ALA A 287 -15.32 31.23 -22.59
C ALA A 287 -14.83 32.68 -22.50
N ALA A 288 -14.31 33.22 -23.60
CA ALA A 288 -13.68 34.55 -23.65
C ALA A 288 -14.66 35.68 -23.30
N VAL A 289 -15.86 35.70 -23.88
CA VAL A 289 -16.84 36.79 -23.63
C VAL A 289 -17.43 36.76 -22.22
N ARG A 290 -17.22 35.67 -21.48
CA ARG A 290 -17.65 35.50 -20.08
C ARG A 290 -16.49 35.49 -19.09
N GLU A 291 -15.26 35.74 -19.56
CA GLU A 291 -14.04 35.68 -18.74
C GLU A 291 -13.89 34.35 -17.98
N VAL A 292 -14.19 33.23 -18.64
CA VAL A 292 -13.92 31.90 -18.08
C VAL A 292 -12.46 31.56 -18.34
N ASP A 293 -11.66 31.55 -17.29
CA ASP A 293 -10.27 31.12 -17.36
C ASP A 293 -10.18 29.62 -17.67
N ILE A 294 -9.26 29.23 -18.56
CA ILE A 294 -8.96 27.84 -18.86
C ILE A 294 -7.49 27.55 -18.52
N ARG A 295 -7.24 26.61 -17.60
CA ARG A 295 -5.88 26.29 -17.11
C ARG A 295 -5.60 24.79 -17.17
N GLY A 296 -4.51 24.39 -17.82
CA GLY A 296 -4.02 23.02 -17.71
C GLY A 296 -3.40 22.71 -16.35
N ILE A 297 -3.33 21.44 -15.99
CA ILE A 297 -2.47 20.97 -14.90
C ILE A 297 -1.44 19.99 -15.45
N PHE A 298 -0.28 19.95 -14.81
CA PHE A 298 0.71 18.92 -15.10
C PHE A 298 1.22 18.36 -13.77
N ARG A 299 0.70 17.18 -13.41
CA ARG A 299 1.02 16.49 -12.15
C ARG A 299 0.74 17.39 -10.94
N TYR A 300 1.76 17.77 -10.18
CA TYR A 300 1.67 18.58 -8.97
C TYR A 300 3.04 19.12 -8.55
N ALA A 301 3.04 20.20 -7.75
CA ALA A 301 4.20 20.69 -7.00
C ALA A 301 3.76 21.16 -5.61
N ASN A 302 4.57 20.86 -4.59
CA ASN A 302 4.35 21.22 -3.19
C ASN A 302 3.01 20.71 -2.62
N CYS A 303 2.55 19.53 -3.06
CA CYS A 303 1.24 18.97 -2.70
C CYS A 303 1.31 17.86 -1.65
N TYR A 304 2.38 17.04 -1.64
CA TYR A 304 2.50 15.86 -0.79
C TYR A 304 2.32 16.15 0.71
N PRO A 305 2.93 17.20 1.30
CA PRO A 305 2.69 17.53 2.71
C PRO A 305 1.22 17.82 3.04
N LEU A 306 0.50 18.53 2.16
CA LEU A 306 -0.91 18.83 2.36
C LEU A 306 -1.77 17.58 2.19
N ALA A 307 -1.52 16.78 1.14
CA ALA A 307 -2.21 15.51 0.92
C ALA A 307 -2.05 14.57 2.13
N LEU A 308 -0.81 14.44 2.65
CA LEU A 308 -0.53 13.67 3.85
C LEU A 308 -1.28 14.23 5.06
N SER A 309 -1.29 15.55 5.27
CA SER A 309 -2.00 16.17 6.39
C SER A 309 -3.51 15.96 6.33
N MET A 310 -4.11 16.03 5.12
CA MET A 310 -5.53 15.75 4.91
C MET A 310 -5.91 14.32 5.29
N VAL A 311 -5.10 13.34 4.90
CA VAL A 311 -5.31 11.92 5.25
C VAL A 311 -5.04 11.68 6.73
N ALA A 312 -3.91 12.15 7.25
CA ALA A 312 -3.50 11.94 8.63
C ALA A 312 -4.46 12.58 9.64
N SER A 313 -5.12 13.68 9.29
CA SER A 313 -6.14 14.32 10.14
C SER A 313 -7.53 13.71 10.01
N GLY A 314 -7.73 12.75 9.09
CA GLY A 314 -9.04 12.17 8.80
C GLY A 314 -9.98 13.08 8.01
N LYS A 315 -9.51 14.24 7.52
CA LYS A 315 -10.30 15.13 6.65
C LYS A 315 -10.61 14.50 5.29
N VAL A 316 -9.75 13.61 4.82
CA VAL A 316 -9.93 12.86 3.58
C VAL A 316 -9.71 11.37 3.86
N ASP A 317 -10.69 10.54 3.55
CA ASP A 317 -10.53 9.08 3.53
C ASP A 317 -10.34 8.57 2.10
N VAL A 318 -9.12 8.16 1.79
CA VAL A 318 -8.76 7.62 0.46
C VAL A 318 -8.92 6.10 0.36
N LYS A 319 -9.07 5.39 1.50
CA LYS A 319 -9.18 3.92 1.52
C LYS A 319 -10.29 3.37 0.63
N PRO A 320 -11.49 4.00 0.56
CA PRO A 320 -12.56 3.48 -0.26
C PRO A 320 -12.26 3.54 -1.77
N LEU A 321 -11.22 4.26 -2.20
CA LEU A 321 -10.77 4.21 -3.59
C LEU A 321 -10.11 2.87 -3.95
N ILE A 322 -9.63 2.10 -2.96
CA ILE A 322 -8.98 0.80 -3.18
C ILE A 322 -10.05 -0.26 -3.34
N THR A 323 -10.17 -0.80 -4.56
CA THR A 323 -11.14 -1.86 -4.86
C THR A 323 -10.50 -3.24 -4.82
N HIS A 324 -9.20 -3.34 -5.10
CA HIS A 324 -8.53 -4.63 -5.26
C HIS A 324 -7.05 -4.55 -4.89
N ARG A 325 -6.45 -5.73 -4.65
CA ARG A 325 -5.05 -5.89 -4.24
C ARG A 325 -4.45 -7.10 -4.95
N PHE A 326 -3.22 -6.95 -5.43
CA PHE A 326 -2.48 -7.99 -6.15
C PHE A 326 -1.05 -8.10 -5.62
N THR A 327 -0.41 -9.27 -5.80
CA THR A 327 1.03 -9.39 -5.54
C THR A 327 1.86 -8.80 -6.68
N LEU A 328 3.19 -8.74 -6.51
CA LEU A 328 4.07 -8.25 -7.56
C LEU A 328 4.12 -9.14 -8.79
N GLU A 329 3.99 -10.43 -8.59
CA GLU A 329 3.96 -11.45 -9.61
C GLU A 329 2.67 -11.38 -10.45
N GLN A 330 1.57 -10.88 -9.88
CA GLN A 330 0.27 -10.70 -10.54
C GLN A 330 0.15 -9.38 -11.32
N THR A 331 1.26 -8.74 -11.70
CA THR A 331 1.20 -7.42 -12.37
C THR A 331 0.37 -7.44 -13.65
N LEU A 332 0.52 -8.46 -14.50
CA LEU A 332 -0.21 -8.51 -15.76
C LEU A 332 -1.73 -8.61 -15.54
N GLU A 333 -2.17 -9.44 -14.59
CA GLU A 333 -3.58 -9.53 -14.18
C GLU A 333 -4.09 -8.17 -13.67
N ALA A 334 -3.28 -7.46 -12.88
CA ALA A 334 -3.63 -6.14 -12.38
C ALA A 334 -3.82 -5.11 -13.51
N PHE A 335 -2.95 -5.14 -14.52
CA PHE A 335 -3.03 -4.26 -15.69
C PHE A 335 -4.24 -4.59 -16.57
N GLU A 336 -4.53 -5.87 -16.80
CA GLU A 336 -5.73 -6.29 -17.54
C GLU A 336 -7.01 -5.87 -16.81
N THR A 337 -7.04 -6.00 -15.49
CA THR A 337 -8.20 -5.59 -14.69
C THR A 337 -8.37 -4.07 -14.71
N ALA A 338 -7.27 -3.30 -14.64
CA ALA A 338 -7.30 -1.85 -14.79
C ALA A 338 -7.76 -1.40 -16.19
N ARG A 339 -7.30 -2.08 -17.25
CA ARG A 339 -7.66 -1.77 -18.65
C ARG A 339 -9.13 -2.03 -18.95
N THR A 340 -9.68 -3.12 -18.43
CA THR A 340 -11.07 -3.53 -18.70
C THR A 340 -12.08 -2.84 -17.79
N GLY A 341 -11.64 -2.26 -16.67
CA GLY A 341 -12.54 -1.71 -15.66
C GLY A 341 -13.39 -2.78 -14.96
N LYS A 342 -13.00 -4.05 -15.06
CA LYS A 342 -13.71 -5.19 -14.48
C LYS A 342 -13.93 -4.97 -12.98
N ASP A 343 -15.11 -5.36 -12.50
CA ASP A 343 -15.55 -5.25 -11.10
C ASP A 343 -15.50 -3.80 -10.55
N ASN A 344 -15.78 -2.82 -11.44
CA ASN A 344 -15.82 -1.38 -11.14
C ASN A 344 -14.54 -0.89 -10.47
N ALA A 345 -13.39 -1.36 -10.94
CA ALA A 345 -12.15 -1.09 -10.26
C ALA A 345 -11.69 0.37 -10.34
N ILE A 346 -11.23 0.90 -9.20
CA ILE A 346 -10.86 2.32 -9.03
C ILE A 346 -9.37 2.44 -8.70
N LYS A 347 -8.89 1.69 -7.69
CA LYS A 347 -7.47 1.71 -7.32
C LYS A 347 -6.98 0.34 -6.85
N TRP A 348 -5.73 0.08 -7.16
CA TRP A 348 -5.03 -1.16 -6.92
C TRP A 348 -3.87 -0.90 -5.97
N VAL A 349 -3.61 -1.80 -5.02
CA VAL A 349 -2.42 -1.70 -4.17
C VAL A 349 -1.74 -3.04 -4.05
N LYS A 350 -0.41 -3.01 -4.16
CA LYS A 350 0.43 -4.20 -4.37
C LYS A 350 1.49 -4.36 -3.32
N TYR A 351 1.73 -5.59 -2.84
CA TYR A 351 2.71 -5.94 -1.80
C TYR A 351 3.95 -6.63 -2.40
N PRO A 352 5.11 -5.95 -2.53
CA PRO A 352 6.34 -6.52 -3.10
C PRO A 352 7.14 -7.40 -2.14
N LEU A 353 6.87 -7.34 -0.84
CA LEU A 353 7.52 -8.21 0.14
C LEU A 353 6.72 -9.50 0.30
N ARG A 354 7.36 -10.64 0.01
CA ARG A 354 6.83 -11.94 0.39
C ARG A 354 6.61 -11.95 1.90
N ASN A 355 5.38 -12.24 2.31
CA ASN A 355 5.05 -12.53 3.70
C ASN A 355 5.59 -13.93 4.06
N ASP A 356 6.92 -14.09 4.07
CA ASP A 356 7.59 -15.32 4.48
C ASP A 356 7.60 -15.43 6.01
N GLY A 357 6.46 -15.26 6.68
CA GLY A 357 6.25 -15.58 8.12
C GLY A 357 7.35 -15.17 9.10
N GLY A 358 8.12 -14.13 8.79
CA GLY A 358 9.39 -13.85 9.44
C GLY A 358 9.23 -12.89 10.60
N TYR A 359 9.73 -13.27 11.78
CA TYR A 359 9.89 -12.35 12.90
C TYR A 359 10.92 -11.27 12.52
N ILE A 360 10.56 -10.00 12.66
CA ILE A 360 11.52 -8.89 12.60
C ILE A 360 12.14 -8.77 13.99
N PHE A 361 13.45 -8.94 14.09
CA PHE A 361 14.21 -8.72 15.32
C PHE A 361 14.85 -7.33 15.26
N HIS A 362 14.40 -6.42 16.12
CA HIS A 362 15.10 -5.15 16.35
C HIS A 362 16.11 -5.35 17.47
N LEU A 363 17.39 -5.02 17.22
CA LEU A 363 18.44 -4.91 18.24
C LEU A 363 18.68 -3.42 18.49
N ASP A 364 18.11 -2.89 19.57
CA ASP A 364 18.42 -1.52 20.00
C ASP A 364 19.51 -1.55 21.07
N LYS A 365 20.48 -0.64 20.96
CA LYS A 365 21.72 -0.64 21.75
C LYS A 365 21.71 0.62 22.61
N SER A 366 21.48 0.45 23.92
CA SER A 366 21.63 1.56 24.88
C SER A 366 22.66 1.22 25.94
N SER A 367 23.50 2.21 26.28
CA SER A 367 24.50 2.16 27.33
C SER A 367 24.07 3.11 28.44
N LYS A 368 23.88 2.58 29.65
CA LYS A 368 23.73 3.39 30.87
C LYS A 368 24.53 2.69 31.97
N ASN A 369 25.46 3.41 32.61
CA ASN A 369 26.32 2.93 33.70
C ASN A 369 27.24 1.73 33.33
N GLY A 370 27.81 1.71 32.13
CA GLY A 370 28.77 0.67 31.72
C GLY A 370 28.17 -0.71 31.40
N GLU A 371 26.85 -0.89 31.55
CA GLU A 371 26.15 -2.12 31.15
C GLU A 371 25.58 -2.00 29.72
N ARG A 372 25.86 -3.01 28.87
CA ARG A 372 25.28 -3.14 27.52
C ARG A 372 23.85 -3.67 27.62
N ARG A 373 22.88 -2.94 27.06
CA ARG A 373 21.48 -3.39 26.96
C ARG A 373 21.16 -3.74 25.51
N TYR A 374 20.53 -4.90 25.33
CA TYR A 374 20.00 -5.36 24.05
C TYR A 374 18.49 -5.48 24.18
N TRP A 375 17.78 -4.72 23.36
CA TRP A 375 16.34 -4.89 23.20
C TRP A 375 16.10 -5.89 22.07
N ILE A 376 15.17 -6.82 22.24
CA ILE A 376 14.70 -7.69 21.16
C ILE A 376 13.20 -7.48 21.05
N CYS A 377 12.76 -6.77 20.01
CA CYS A 377 11.34 -6.67 19.65
C CYS A 377 11.01 -7.82 18.69
N MET A 378 9.87 -8.48 18.88
CA MET A 378 9.36 -9.53 18.01
C MET A 378 7.94 -9.18 17.59
N ASP A 379 7.75 -8.82 16.33
CA ASP A 379 6.42 -8.58 15.76
C ASP A 379 5.98 -9.77 14.89
N LYS A 380 4.74 -10.22 15.10
CA LYS A 380 4.08 -11.23 14.26
C LYS A 380 2.98 -10.54 13.46
N TYR A 381 3.13 -10.46 12.15
CA TYR A 381 2.05 -10.00 11.26
C TYR A 381 1.29 -11.23 10.73
N SER A 382 0.00 -11.32 11.07
CA SER A 382 -0.93 -12.28 10.45
C SER A 382 -2.21 -11.56 10.12
N ALA A 383 -2.60 -11.59 8.85
CA ALA A 383 -3.83 -10.96 8.34
C ALA A 383 -5.13 -11.58 8.92
N LYS A 384 -5.05 -12.64 9.76
CA LYS A 384 -6.21 -13.35 10.31
C LYS A 384 -6.53 -13.06 11.79
N CYS A 385 -5.77 -12.22 12.50
CA CYS A 385 -6.04 -11.96 13.92
C CYS A 385 -6.13 -10.45 14.22
N LYS A 386 -7.36 -9.94 14.42
CA LYS A 386 -7.64 -8.57 14.86
C LYS A 386 -7.51 -8.43 16.39
N THR A 387 -6.37 -8.78 16.98
CA THR A 387 -6.12 -8.50 18.41
C THR A 387 -4.67 -8.08 18.67
N SER A 388 -4.52 -7.15 19.61
CA SER A 388 -3.34 -6.36 19.95
C SER A 388 -2.07 -7.14 20.24
N LEU A 389 -0.94 -6.58 19.79
CA LEU A 389 0.44 -7.00 20.05
C LEU A 389 0.76 -7.11 21.55
N ASN A 390 1.15 -8.30 22.01
CA ASN A 390 1.85 -8.46 23.28
C ASN A 390 3.31 -8.01 23.11
N ARG A 391 3.71 -6.91 23.75
CA ARG A 391 5.13 -6.54 23.92
C ARG A 391 5.79 -7.52 24.89
N PHE A 392 6.86 -8.17 24.46
CA PHE A 392 7.72 -8.96 25.34
C PHE A 392 9.06 -8.25 25.54
N SER A 393 9.53 -8.17 26.78
CA SER A 393 10.87 -7.68 27.12
C SER A 393 11.68 -8.83 27.69
N VAL A 394 12.82 -9.16 27.06
CA VAL A 394 13.75 -10.16 27.59
C VAL A 394 15.01 -9.46 28.05
N TYR A 395 15.35 -9.63 29.33
CA TYR A 395 16.56 -9.09 29.94
C TYR A 395 17.70 -10.10 29.79
N VAL A 396 18.82 -9.68 29.22
CA VAL A 396 20.02 -10.52 29.12
C VAL A 396 21.18 -9.79 29.77
N LYS A 397 21.66 -10.33 30.90
CA LYS A 397 22.87 -9.90 31.58
C LYS A 397 24.02 -10.75 31.05
N ASN A 398 24.93 -10.12 30.30
CA ASN A 398 26.22 -10.60 29.77
C ASN A 398 26.32 -10.72 28.24
N ASP A 399 27.54 -10.51 27.73
CA ASP A 399 27.93 -10.51 26.32
C ASP A 399 27.77 -11.92 25.74
N ILE A 400 26.82 -12.11 24.81
CA ILE A 400 26.50 -13.43 24.22
C ILE A 400 26.62 -13.45 22.70
N THR A 401 27.47 -12.58 22.15
CA THR A 401 27.67 -12.43 20.70
C THR A 401 27.95 -13.79 20.02
N ASP A 402 28.71 -14.68 20.67
CA ASP A 402 29.07 -16.00 20.12
C ASP A 402 27.96 -17.06 20.18
N LYS A 403 26.95 -16.94 21.08
CA LYS A 403 25.85 -17.94 21.16
C LYS A 403 24.66 -17.59 20.28
N VAL A 404 24.56 -16.34 19.81
CA VAL A 404 23.54 -15.93 18.82
C VAL A 404 23.85 -16.53 17.45
N GLU A 405 25.12 -16.69 17.09
CA GLU A 405 25.53 -17.40 15.86
C GLU A 405 25.26 -18.91 15.94
N ALA A 406 25.46 -19.53 17.11
CA ALA A 406 25.11 -20.93 17.34
C ALA A 406 23.59 -21.22 17.26
N LEU A 407 22.74 -20.21 17.53
CA LEU A 407 21.29 -20.31 17.36
C LEU A 407 20.86 -20.22 15.88
N ARG A 408 21.58 -19.45 15.04
CA ARG A 408 21.35 -19.39 13.58
C ARG A 408 21.66 -20.73 12.89
N ALA A 409 22.70 -21.44 13.32
CA ALA A 409 23.05 -22.76 12.75
C ALA A 409 22.01 -23.86 13.07
N LYS A 410 21.18 -23.69 14.10
CA LYS A 410 20.17 -24.67 14.53
C LYS A 410 18.77 -24.43 13.95
N GLU A 411 18.60 -23.37 13.15
CA GLU A 411 17.37 -23.00 12.45
C GLU A 411 16.96 -24.05 11.40
N THR A 412 17.93 -24.79 10.86
CA THR A 412 17.73 -25.90 9.89
C THR A 412 17.02 -27.11 10.49
N MET A 413 17.24 -27.41 11.78
CA MET A 413 16.56 -28.52 12.47
C MET A 413 15.12 -28.17 12.88
N LYS A 414 14.87 -26.91 13.26
CA LYS A 414 13.51 -26.41 13.50
C LYS A 414 12.69 -26.36 12.21
N ARG A 415 13.30 -25.97 11.09
CA ARG A 415 12.66 -26.01 9.75
C ARG A 415 12.23 -27.42 9.37
N ARG A 416 13.09 -28.43 9.54
CA ARG A 416 12.72 -29.84 9.27
C ARG A 416 11.56 -30.36 10.13
N ALA A 417 11.48 -29.95 11.40
CA ALA A 417 10.37 -30.32 12.27
C ALA A 417 9.05 -29.67 11.85
N VAL A 418 9.11 -28.41 11.39
CA VAL A 418 7.93 -27.67 10.89
C VAL A 418 7.49 -28.21 9.52
N GLU A 419 8.40 -28.49 8.59
CA GLU A 419 8.09 -29.15 7.30
C GLU A 419 7.45 -30.52 7.48
N THR A 420 7.89 -31.30 8.49
CA THR A 420 7.29 -32.60 8.81
C THR A 420 5.86 -32.45 9.35
N LEU A 421 5.57 -31.39 10.08
CA LEU A 421 4.24 -31.10 10.63
C LEU A 421 3.29 -30.52 9.56
N GLU A 422 3.79 -29.68 8.66
CA GLU A 422 3.02 -29.08 7.56
C GLU A 422 2.64 -30.12 6.50
N THR A 423 3.56 -31.01 6.09
CA THR A 423 3.26 -32.14 5.18
C THR A 423 2.30 -33.16 5.81
N THR A 424 2.29 -33.30 7.13
CA THR A 424 1.30 -34.14 7.84
C THR A 424 -0.09 -33.47 7.85
N SER A 425 -0.17 -32.14 7.77
CA SER A 425 -1.44 -31.42 7.62
C SER A 425 -2.05 -31.56 6.22
N GLU A 426 -1.21 -31.59 5.17
CA GLU A 426 -1.66 -31.79 3.79
C GLU A 426 -2.24 -33.20 3.57
N LEU A 427 -1.67 -34.23 4.22
CA LEU A 427 -2.23 -35.59 4.23
C LEU A 427 -3.60 -35.69 4.94
N MET A 428 -3.89 -34.80 5.90
CA MET A 428 -5.18 -34.77 6.61
C MET A 428 -6.32 -34.17 5.79
N TYR A 429 -6.02 -33.46 4.69
CA TYR A 429 -7.02 -32.91 3.77
C TYR A 429 -7.43 -33.88 2.64
N ALA A 430 -6.73 -35.00 2.47
CA ALA A 430 -6.86 -35.83 1.26
C ALA A 430 -7.91 -36.97 1.30
N SER A 431 -8.35 -37.49 2.45
CA SER A 431 -9.56 -38.35 2.63
C SER A 431 -9.58 -39.00 4.04
N PRO A 432 -10.75 -39.18 4.71
CA PRO A 432 -10.78 -39.38 6.16
C PRO A 432 -10.61 -40.82 6.71
N ARG A 433 -10.34 -41.87 5.93
CA ARG A 433 -10.52 -43.25 6.46
C ARG A 433 -9.31 -44.21 6.56
N ASP A 434 -8.18 -43.98 5.90
CA ASP A 434 -7.11 -45.01 5.89
C ASP A 434 -5.74 -44.64 6.49
N HIS A 435 -5.55 -43.43 7.04
CA HIS A 435 -4.20 -42.93 7.39
C HIS A 435 -3.89 -42.77 8.89
N ASN A 436 -4.78 -43.18 9.80
CA ASN A 436 -4.63 -42.93 11.25
C ASN A 436 -3.35 -43.54 11.88
N LYS A 437 -2.84 -44.67 11.36
CA LYS A 437 -1.59 -45.28 11.87
C LYS A 437 -0.32 -44.56 11.40
N GLU A 438 -0.32 -44.02 10.18
CA GLU A 438 0.83 -43.30 9.60
C GLU A 438 0.96 -41.89 10.20
N ILE A 439 -0.18 -41.21 10.39
CA ILE A 439 -0.27 -39.91 11.06
C ILE A 439 0.23 -40.01 12.51
N GLY A 440 -0.17 -41.06 13.24
CA GLY A 440 0.30 -41.32 14.60
C GLY A 440 1.81 -41.55 14.72
N ARG A 441 2.41 -42.30 13.79
CA ARG A 441 3.87 -42.52 13.77
C ARG A 441 4.66 -41.24 13.50
N ARG A 442 4.20 -40.40 12.56
CA ARG A 442 4.89 -39.16 12.18
C ARG A 442 4.80 -38.08 13.26
N LEU A 443 3.65 -37.95 13.93
CA LEU A 443 3.50 -37.06 15.09
C LEU A 443 4.40 -37.48 16.26
N THR A 444 4.52 -38.78 16.50
CA THR A 444 5.40 -39.32 17.55
C THR A 444 6.88 -39.06 17.23
N ALA A 445 7.29 -39.22 15.96
CA ALA A 445 8.65 -38.90 15.50
C ALA A 445 8.97 -37.39 15.58
N GLY A 446 8.01 -36.53 15.23
CA GLY A 446 8.14 -35.07 15.35
C GLY A 446 8.31 -34.62 16.81
N CYS A 447 7.48 -35.15 17.73
CA CYS A 447 7.59 -34.89 19.16
C CYS A 447 8.88 -35.43 19.78
N ALA A 448 9.34 -36.62 19.38
CA ALA A 448 10.61 -37.18 19.85
C ALA A 448 11.82 -36.33 19.41
N THR A 449 11.79 -35.81 18.18
CA THR A 449 12.84 -34.93 17.63
C THR A 449 12.84 -33.56 18.33
N PHE A 450 11.66 -33.03 18.64
CA PHE A 450 11.50 -31.79 19.39
C PHE A 450 12.01 -31.92 20.84
N ASN A 451 11.69 -33.02 21.52
CA ASN A 451 12.19 -33.28 22.87
C ASN A 451 13.71 -33.52 22.91
N LYS A 452 14.29 -34.23 21.93
CA LYS A 452 15.74 -34.41 21.85
C LYS A 452 16.49 -33.08 21.69
N ALA A 453 15.92 -32.15 20.92
CA ALA A 453 16.47 -30.80 20.74
C ALA A 453 16.32 -29.91 22.00
N TYR A 454 15.29 -30.14 22.81
CA TYR A 454 15.00 -29.34 24.00
C TYR A 454 15.80 -29.78 25.24
N PHE A 455 16.02 -31.09 25.42
CA PHE A 455 16.63 -31.66 26.63
C PHE A 455 18.14 -31.92 26.55
N THR A 456 18.79 -31.73 25.39
CA THR A 456 20.26 -31.84 25.23
C THR A 456 20.99 -30.49 25.24
N ALA A 457 20.29 -29.39 25.53
CA ALA A 457 20.91 -28.08 25.67
C ALA A 457 21.79 -27.99 26.94
N PRO A 458 23.00 -27.40 26.89
CA PRO A 458 23.77 -27.14 28.11
C PRO A 458 22.99 -26.18 29.02
N ARG A 459 22.95 -26.48 30.32
CA ARG A 459 22.16 -25.80 31.37
C ARG A 459 22.06 -24.28 31.17
N ILE A 460 20.98 -23.82 30.56
CA ILE A 460 20.51 -22.43 30.66
C ILE A 460 19.51 -22.42 31.81
N GLN A 461 19.90 -21.90 32.97
CA GLN A 461 18.94 -21.66 34.06
C GLN A 461 18.01 -20.50 33.67
N ILE A 462 16.91 -20.82 32.99
CA ILE A 462 15.81 -19.89 32.78
C ILE A 462 14.86 -20.03 33.97
N ARG A 463 14.95 -19.12 34.95
CA ARG A 463 13.93 -19.02 36.02
C ARG A 463 12.67 -18.38 35.44
N LEU A 464 11.78 -19.18 34.88
CA LEU A 464 10.41 -18.74 34.57
C LEU A 464 9.62 -18.63 35.87
N LYS A 465 9.12 -17.44 36.21
CA LYS A 465 8.27 -17.24 37.39
C LYS A 465 6.97 -18.04 37.22
N ARG A 466 6.54 -18.73 38.29
CA ARG A 466 5.33 -19.57 38.43
C ARG A 466 4.05 -18.97 37.81
N ARG A 467 3.94 -17.64 37.73
CA ARG A 467 2.83 -16.90 37.11
C ARG A 467 2.72 -17.07 35.58
N VAL A 468 3.84 -17.16 34.86
CA VAL A 468 3.86 -17.20 33.37
C VAL A 468 3.37 -18.56 32.85
N PHE A 469 3.67 -19.64 33.57
CA PHE A 469 3.25 -20.99 33.17
C PHE A 469 1.73 -21.20 33.37
N HIS A 470 1.18 -20.75 34.50
CA HIS A 470 -0.25 -20.86 34.80
C HIS A 470 -1.14 -19.91 33.99
N GLN A 471 -0.68 -18.70 33.65
CA GLN A 471 -1.54 -17.70 32.98
C GLN A 471 -1.50 -17.74 31.45
N CYS A 472 -0.46 -18.32 30.83
CA CYS A 472 -0.29 -18.21 29.37
C CYS A 472 -0.17 -19.56 28.65
N ILE A 473 0.52 -20.54 29.23
CA ILE A 473 0.79 -21.82 28.53
C ILE A 473 -0.34 -22.82 28.77
N LEU A 474 -0.85 -22.90 30.00
CA LEU A 474 -1.94 -23.81 30.36
C LEU A 474 -3.25 -23.50 29.61
N PRO A 475 -3.69 -22.23 29.47
CA PRO A 475 -4.90 -21.91 28.71
C PRO A 475 -4.74 -22.19 27.21
N ALA A 476 -3.56 -21.97 26.63
CA ALA A 476 -3.30 -22.26 25.22
C ALA A 476 -3.29 -23.76 24.89
N MET A 477 -2.88 -24.60 25.84
CA MET A 477 -2.99 -26.06 25.72
C MET A 477 -4.45 -26.53 25.90
N LEU A 478 -5.19 -25.97 26.86
CA LEU A 478 -6.59 -26.34 27.11
C LEU A 478 -7.53 -25.90 25.96
N TYR A 479 -7.30 -24.72 25.36
CA TYR A 479 -8.09 -24.22 24.22
C TYR A 479 -7.95 -25.08 22.96
N SER A 480 -6.84 -25.83 22.82
CA SER A 480 -6.66 -26.79 21.73
C SER A 480 -7.40 -28.13 21.94
N CYS A 481 -7.84 -28.43 23.16
CA CYS A 481 -8.59 -29.64 23.50
C CYS A 481 -10.12 -29.43 23.50
N GLU A 482 -10.61 -28.21 23.75
CA GLU A 482 -12.05 -27.93 23.87
C GLU A 482 -12.83 -27.98 22.53
N THR A 483 -12.15 -28.13 21.39
CA THR A 483 -12.81 -28.27 20.08
C THR A 483 -13.05 -29.73 19.64
N TRP A 484 -12.89 -30.72 20.54
CA TRP A 484 -12.99 -32.14 20.20
C TRP A 484 -13.89 -32.90 21.18
N THR A 485 -14.89 -33.65 20.68
CA THR A 485 -15.69 -34.58 21.49
C THR A 485 -14.83 -35.77 21.92
N LEU A 486 -14.35 -35.73 23.16
CA LEU A 486 -13.57 -36.81 23.77
C LEU A 486 -14.48 -37.96 24.22
N THR A 487 -13.97 -39.20 24.12
CA THR A 487 -14.68 -40.37 24.65
C THR A 487 -14.51 -40.46 26.17
N LYS A 488 -15.54 -40.95 26.88
CA LYS A 488 -15.63 -41.03 28.35
C LYS A 488 -14.42 -41.69 29.04
N ALA A 489 -13.79 -42.67 28.38
CA ALA A 489 -12.57 -43.33 28.86
C ALA A 489 -11.32 -42.43 28.86
N THR A 490 -11.31 -41.39 28.03
CA THR A 490 -10.21 -40.43 27.90
C THR A 490 -10.33 -39.33 28.96
N GLU A 491 -11.55 -38.92 29.28
CA GLU A 491 -11.85 -37.98 30.38
C GLU A 491 -11.49 -38.55 31.75
N GLU A 492 -11.80 -39.84 32.01
CA GLU A 492 -11.44 -40.49 33.27
C GLU A 492 -9.93 -40.62 33.47
N ARG A 493 -9.16 -40.87 32.39
CA ARG A 493 -7.69 -40.92 32.45
C ARG A 493 -7.08 -39.54 32.74
N LEU A 494 -7.58 -38.48 32.10
CA LEU A 494 -7.12 -37.11 32.33
C LEU A 494 -7.45 -36.64 33.75
N ALA A 495 -8.65 -36.95 34.26
CA ALA A 495 -9.05 -36.63 35.63
C ALA A 495 -8.19 -37.36 36.68
N THR A 496 -7.76 -38.60 36.39
CA THR A 496 -6.88 -39.37 37.28
C THR A 496 -5.46 -38.80 37.29
N THR A 497 -4.92 -38.42 36.14
CA THR A 497 -3.61 -37.78 36.01
C THR A 497 -3.57 -36.40 36.69
N GLN A 498 -4.64 -35.62 36.58
CA GLN A 498 -4.76 -34.33 37.25
C GLN A 498 -4.75 -34.47 38.78
N ARG A 499 -5.52 -35.41 39.34
CA ARG A 499 -5.54 -35.67 40.80
C ARG A 499 -4.21 -36.19 41.34
N GLN A 500 -3.44 -36.92 40.53
CA GLN A 500 -2.10 -37.38 40.91
C GLN A 500 -1.07 -36.24 40.90
N MET A 501 -1.18 -35.29 39.97
CA MET A 501 -0.32 -34.10 39.91
C MET A 501 -0.59 -33.10 41.04
N GLU A 502 -1.85 -32.94 41.45
CA GLU A 502 -2.25 -32.06 42.56
C GLU A 502 -1.75 -32.57 43.93
N ARG A 503 -1.51 -33.87 44.09
CA ARG A 503 -1.03 -34.50 45.33
C ARG A 503 0.50 -34.55 45.48
N GLY A 504 1.27 -34.03 44.52
CA GLY A 504 2.71 -33.79 44.69
C GLY A 504 3.64 -35.01 44.80
N ASN A 505 3.16 -36.24 44.62
CA ASN A 505 4.00 -37.44 44.75
C ASN A 505 4.51 -37.92 43.38
N PHE A 506 5.71 -37.49 42.98
CA PHE A 506 6.50 -38.21 41.97
C PHE A 506 7.84 -38.66 42.56
N ASN A 507 7.94 -39.98 42.80
CA ASN A 507 9.21 -40.70 42.85
C ASN A 507 9.32 -41.47 41.53
N VAL A 508 10.27 -41.10 40.67
CA VAL A 508 10.61 -41.90 39.49
C VAL A 508 12.05 -42.39 39.66
N ARG A 509 12.18 -43.68 40.00
CA ARG A 509 13.41 -44.45 39.88
C ARG A 509 13.75 -44.61 38.40
N LEU A 510 14.96 -44.22 38.02
CA LEU A 510 15.57 -44.62 36.75
C LEU A 510 16.05 -46.07 36.87
N ARG A 511 15.73 -46.92 35.89
CA ARG A 511 16.45 -48.16 35.63
C ARG A 511 17.08 -48.07 34.23
N ASN A 512 18.31 -48.59 34.17
CA ASN A 512 19.32 -48.48 33.11
C ASN A 512 18.81 -48.67 31.68
#